data_AF-A8UUS7-F1
#
_entry.id   AF-A8UUS7-F1
#
_cell.length_a   1.000
_cell.length_b   1.000
_cell.length_c   1.000
_cell.angle_alpha   90.00
_cell.angle_beta   90.00
_cell.angle_gamma   90.00
#
_symmetry.space_group_name_H-M   'P 1'
#
loop_
_entity.id
_entity.type
_entity.pdbx_description
1 polymer ?
#
loop_
_entity_poly.entity_id
_entity_poly.type
_entity_poly.pdbx_seq_one_letter_code
_entity_poly.pdbx_strand_id
1 'polypeptide(L)'
;MLGAIRDIGFRFGEIKLYDDVKADKVLVLNFDERGNFKGVELEKFSKDKLNKYLYKKAKGSNPPTLTPTLILNREKRKPTDKKSPIMKTLENLEKALKSCSVAEKDIPNLNLEKERTEESIEEATKDIPNKEKVLLTIKVDGKYIGELEGFKRAVEKLSAQEGKDSKGKAVCSVCLEEGEVSGDISPYKFYTIDKPGYISGGFDKKEAYRNFPLCYECKRYIEEGKRLIDNKLKFNLSGLRYQLIPELMTDKEEVVLEVVESLFNNDVRKIKLSNREKRPLLSGEDDILELLSEERDVLSVNLLFLESQQGAERILLHLQDIYPSRLRQLFDAKGKVEKFLGLENFTYETVYRFFSKSDPSKRNPDLQKYFLEVVDKTFRSIRIDAKFLIRFLLGRIRDAVKKSEEGYPWVIRDAFGVFLFVKLTTGEVVMERMDFENLEEFLKSLPAVDTDLKKGLFLMGALTERLLRVQRNERGSKPFLKKLKALKMNETDLKGLLPEIRMKLEEYDRYRAGEDRLFKLASQYLSEAPSKWNMSIDEMNFYFALGMGMFDKLAEFIYRKEDGDEEQA
;
A
#
# COMPACT_ATOMS: atom_id res chain seq x y z
N MET A 1 0.48 -12.17 -12.78
CA MET A 1 -0.66 -11.39 -12.20
C MET A 1 -2.06 -11.86 -12.61
N LEU A 2 -2.63 -11.53 -13.79
CA LEU A 2 -4.03 -11.90 -14.09
C LEU A 2 -4.25 -13.43 -14.14
N GLY A 3 -3.25 -14.19 -14.59
CA GLY A 3 -3.21 -15.65 -14.47
C GLY A 3 -3.32 -16.10 -13.00
N ALA A 4 -2.45 -15.60 -12.13
CA ALA A 4 -2.53 -15.88 -10.68
C ALA A 4 -3.91 -15.54 -10.07
N ILE A 5 -4.51 -14.40 -10.44
CA ILE A 5 -5.85 -14.03 -9.95
C ILE A 5 -6.92 -15.00 -10.48
N ARG A 6 -6.85 -15.40 -11.76
CA ARG A 6 -7.72 -16.44 -12.34
C ARG A 6 -7.57 -17.73 -11.55
N ASP A 7 -6.35 -18.18 -11.28
CA ASP A 7 -6.11 -19.46 -10.63
C ASP A 7 -6.59 -19.47 -9.18
N ILE A 8 -6.47 -18.35 -8.46
CA ILE A 8 -7.09 -18.17 -7.14
C ILE A 8 -8.61 -18.33 -7.23
N GLY A 9 -9.25 -17.67 -8.20
CA GLY A 9 -10.70 -17.77 -8.39
C GLY A 9 -11.17 -19.14 -8.89
N PHE A 10 -10.34 -19.85 -9.66
CA PHE A 10 -10.63 -21.21 -10.11
C PHE A 10 -10.52 -22.22 -8.97
N ARG A 11 -9.44 -22.17 -8.19
CA ARG A 11 -9.16 -23.15 -7.13
C ARG A 11 -9.94 -22.90 -5.84
N PHE A 12 -10.15 -21.65 -5.47
CA PHE A 12 -10.68 -21.27 -4.15
C PHE A 12 -11.98 -20.47 -4.22
N GLY A 13 -12.42 -20.14 -5.43
CA GLY A 13 -13.62 -19.38 -5.68
C GLY A 13 -14.85 -20.26 -5.86
N GLU A 14 -16.00 -19.64 -5.65
CA GLU A 14 -17.28 -20.22 -6.03
C GLU A 14 -17.88 -19.33 -7.13
N ILE A 15 -18.10 -19.87 -8.33
CA ILE A 15 -18.78 -19.10 -9.38
C ILE A 15 -20.22 -18.82 -8.95
N LYS A 16 -20.48 -17.55 -8.63
CA LYS A 16 -21.81 -17.07 -8.21
C LYS A 16 -22.51 -16.35 -9.35
N LEU A 17 -23.80 -16.62 -9.48
CA LEU A 17 -24.71 -15.87 -10.36
C LEU A 17 -25.13 -14.51 -9.76
N TYR A 18 -24.59 -14.16 -8.59
CA TYR A 18 -24.90 -12.93 -7.85
C TYR A 18 -23.61 -12.34 -7.29
N ASP A 19 -23.64 -11.03 -7.03
CA ASP A 19 -22.55 -10.30 -6.39
C ASP A 19 -22.84 -10.09 -4.90
N ASP A 20 -21.78 -9.90 -4.11
CA ASP A 20 -21.90 -9.45 -2.73
C ASP A 20 -22.55 -8.05 -2.69
N VAL A 21 -23.64 -7.92 -1.93
CA VAL A 21 -24.30 -6.64 -1.65
C VAL A 21 -24.41 -6.44 -0.14
N LYS A 22 -24.24 -5.20 0.31
CA LYS A 22 -24.42 -4.81 1.71
C LYS A 22 -25.64 -3.91 1.83
N ALA A 23 -26.62 -4.36 2.60
CA ALA A 23 -27.80 -3.61 2.99
C ALA A 23 -28.13 -3.89 4.46
N ASP A 24 -28.95 -3.03 5.05
CA ASP A 24 -29.46 -3.19 6.42
C ASP A 24 -30.83 -3.89 6.41
N LYS A 25 -31.65 -3.59 5.39
CA LYS A 25 -32.98 -4.17 5.19
C LYS A 25 -33.20 -4.60 3.74
N VAL A 26 -34.19 -5.45 3.54
CA VAL A 26 -34.67 -5.86 2.21
C VAL A 26 -36.15 -5.51 2.11
N LEU A 27 -36.51 -4.77 1.07
CA LEU A 27 -37.89 -4.50 0.69
C LEU A 27 -38.24 -5.41 -0.47
N VAL A 28 -39.28 -6.22 -0.30
CA VAL A 28 -39.70 -7.24 -1.27
C VAL A 28 -41.01 -6.81 -1.90
N LEU A 29 -41.03 -6.73 -3.23
CA LEU A 29 -42.26 -6.56 -4.00
C LEU A 29 -42.87 -7.93 -4.24
N ASN A 30 -44.08 -8.16 -3.72
CA ASN A 30 -44.77 -9.45 -3.82
C ASN A 30 -45.71 -9.46 -5.03
N PHE A 31 -45.59 -10.50 -5.85
CA PHE A 31 -46.47 -10.77 -7.00
C PHE A 31 -47.13 -12.14 -6.85
N ASP A 32 -48.34 -12.28 -7.40
CA ASP A 32 -48.99 -13.58 -7.55
C ASP A 32 -48.48 -14.37 -8.77
N GLU A 33 -48.93 -15.61 -8.94
CA GLU A 33 -48.59 -16.45 -10.09
C GLU A 33 -48.96 -15.83 -11.45
N ARG A 34 -49.96 -14.94 -11.47
CA ARG A 34 -50.43 -14.23 -12.67
C ARG A 34 -49.63 -12.95 -12.94
N GLY A 35 -48.66 -12.61 -12.07
CA GLY A 35 -47.83 -11.42 -12.18
C GLY A 35 -48.48 -10.15 -11.68
N ASN A 36 -49.57 -10.21 -10.89
CA ASN A 36 -50.19 -9.02 -10.30
C ASN A 36 -49.51 -8.62 -9.00
N PHE A 37 -49.30 -7.32 -8.82
CA PHE A 37 -48.72 -6.75 -7.60
C PHE A 37 -49.67 -6.93 -6.40
N LYS A 38 -49.18 -7.58 -5.34
CA LYS A 38 -49.92 -7.83 -4.09
C LYS A 38 -49.58 -6.85 -2.97
N GLY A 39 -48.39 -6.25 -3.00
CA GLY A 39 -47.92 -5.33 -1.96
C GLY A 39 -46.43 -5.48 -1.68
N VAL A 40 -45.98 -4.85 -0.60
CA VAL A 40 -44.57 -4.86 -0.17
C VAL A 40 -44.38 -5.52 1.19
N GLU A 41 -43.24 -6.15 1.39
CA GLU A 41 -42.82 -6.76 2.66
C GLU A 41 -41.43 -6.22 3.02
N LEU A 42 -41.24 -5.75 4.26
CA LEU A 42 -39.95 -5.31 4.77
C LEU A 42 -39.37 -6.38 5.69
N GLU A 43 -38.17 -6.85 5.38
CA GLU A 43 -37.44 -7.82 6.20
C GLU A 43 -36.02 -7.35 6.54
N LYS A 44 -35.39 -7.99 7.52
CA LYS A 44 -33.97 -7.76 7.84
C LYS A 44 -33.10 -8.40 6.76
N PHE A 45 -32.07 -7.68 6.32
CA PHE A 45 -31.11 -8.23 5.36
C PHE A 45 -30.34 -9.41 5.98
N SER A 46 -30.20 -10.49 5.21
CA SER A 46 -29.36 -11.64 5.56
C SER A 46 -28.37 -11.97 4.45
N LYS A 47 -27.10 -12.18 4.83
CA LYS A 47 -26.06 -12.63 3.91
C LYS A 47 -26.31 -14.05 3.40
N ASP A 48 -27.01 -14.89 4.17
CA ASP A 48 -27.29 -16.28 3.81
C ASP A 48 -28.37 -16.37 2.72
N LYS A 49 -29.09 -15.27 2.45
CA LYS A 49 -30.11 -15.16 1.40
C LYS A 49 -29.59 -14.49 0.12
N LEU A 50 -28.28 -14.21 -0.02
CA LEU A 50 -27.74 -13.53 -1.21
C LEU A 50 -28.08 -14.23 -2.53
N ASN A 51 -28.01 -15.57 -2.55
CA ASN A 51 -28.41 -16.38 -3.70
C ASN A 51 -29.92 -16.25 -4.02
N LYS A 52 -30.78 -16.05 -3.01
CA LYS A 52 -32.22 -15.82 -3.17
C LYS A 52 -32.51 -14.43 -3.71
N TYR A 53 -31.81 -13.41 -3.20
CA TYR A 53 -31.96 -12.04 -3.68
C TYR A 53 -31.48 -11.88 -5.13
N LEU A 54 -30.48 -12.66 -5.55
CA LEU A 54 -29.93 -12.66 -6.92
C LEU A 54 -29.53 -11.26 -7.38
N TYR A 55 -28.87 -10.47 -6.52
CA TYR A 55 -28.34 -9.17 -6.90
C TYR A 55 -27.14 -9.35 -7.84
N LYS A 56 -27.18 -8.79 -9.06
CA LYS A 56 -26.04 -8.83 -10.00
C LYS A 56 -25.85 -7.46 -10.64
N LYS A 57 -24.68 -6.84 -10.47
CA LYS A 57 -24.37 -5.54 -11.08
C LYS A 57 -24.27 -5.66 -12.59
N ALA A 58 -24.78 -4.65 -13.28
CA ALA A 58 -24.51 -4.48 -14.70
C ALA A 58 -23.21 -3.69 -14.87
N LYS A 59 -22.55 -3.88 -16.01
CA LYS A 59 -21.43 -3.03 -16.42
C LYS A 59 -21.87 -1.57 -16.64
N GLY A 60 -23.07 -1.38 -17.19
CA GLY A 60 -23.69 -0.07 -17.42
C GLY A 60 -24.50 0.43 -16.21
N SER A 61 -24.93 1.69 -16.27
CA SER A 61 -25.71 2.34 -15.21
C SER A 61 -27.24 2.28 -15.42
N ASN A 62 -27.71 1.79 -16.56
CA ASN A 62 -29.12 1.82 -16.93
C ASN A 62 -29.55 0.58 -17.76
N PRO A 63 -30.10 -0.47 -17.13
CA PRO A 63 -30.26 -0.60 -15.68
C PRO A 63 -28.89 -0.80 -14.97
N PRO A 64 -28.77 -0.43 -13.68
CA PRO A 64 -27.54 -0.60 -12.91
C PRO A 64 -27.26 -2.06 -12.50
N THR A 65 -28.23 -2.95 -12.70
CA THR A 65 -28.18 -4.37 -12.35
C THR A 65 -28.72 -5.20 -13.50
N LEU A 66 -28.22 -6.44 -13.64
CA LEU A 66 -28.72 -7.42 -14.61
C LEU A 66 -30.03 -8.06 -14.14
N THR A 67 -30.30 -8.02 -12.83
CA THR A 67 -31.52 -8.55 -12.20
C THR A 67 -32.40 -7.44 -11.66
N PRO A 68 -33.71 -7.70 -11.46
CA PRO A 68 -34.62 -6.77 -10.80
C PRO A 68 -34.42 -6.76 -9.27
N THR A 69 -33.15 -6.71 -8.84
CA THR A 69 -32.73 -6.52 -7.45
C THR A 69 -31.67 -5.43 -7.40
N LEU A 70 -31.94 -4.34 -6.69
CA LEU A 70 -31.08 -3.15 -6.65
C LEU A 70 -31.24 -2.36 -5.35
N ILE A 71 -30.28 -1.48 -5.04
CA ILE A 71 -30.38 -0.60 -3.87
C ILE A 71 -31.45 0.46 -4.13
N LEU A 72 -32.42 0.56 -3.22
CA LEU A 72 -33.48 1.56 -3.25
C LEU A 72 -32.92 2.94 -2.91
N ASN A 73 -33.07 3.89 -3.84
CA ASN A 73 -32.73 5.28 -3.56
C ASN A 73 -33.89 5.98 -2.84
N ARG A 74 -33.63 6.39 -1.60
CA ARG A 74 -34.59 7.05 -0.70
C ARG A 74 -34.17 8.49 -0.36
N GLU A 75 -33.27 9.07 -1.15
CA GLU A 75 -32.89 10.47 -0.99
C GLU A 75 -34.11 11.39 -1.20
N LYS A 76 -34.07 12.57 -0.58
CA LYS A 76 -35.10 13.58 -0.83
C LYS A 76 -35.06 13.99 -2.30
N ARG A 77 -36.23 14.04 -2.92
CA ARG A 77 -36.39 14.56 -4.29
C ARG A 77 -35.79 15.97 -4.37
N LYS A 78 -34.89 16.21 -5.33
CA LYS A 78 -34.37 17.55 -5.57
C LYS A 78 -35.39 18.37 -6.34
N PRO A 79 -35.46 19.71 -6.17
CA PRO A 79 -36.40 20.55 -6.92
C PRO A 79 -36.31 20.42 -8.44
N THR A 80 -35.11 20.10 -8.95
CA THR A 80 -34.83 19.90 -10.38
C THR A 80 -35.23 18.52 -10.91
N ASP A 81 -35.59 17.57 -10.04
CA ASP A 81 -35.92 16.21 -10.44
C ASP A 81 -37.36 16.10 -10.96
N LYS A 82 -37.52 15.64 -12.20
CA LYS A 82 -38.83 15.35 -12.81
C LYS A 82 -39.57 14.18 -12.15
N LYS A 83 -38.84 13.25 -11.51
CA LYS A 83 -39.37 12.04 -10.86
C LYS A 83 -38.72 11.86 -9.50
N SER A 84 -39.42 11.23 -8.55
CA SER A 84 -38.81 10.89 -7.27
C SER A 84 -37.64 9.89 -7.46
N PRO A 85 -36.72 9.81 -6.49
CA PRO A 85 -35.69 8.77 -6.50
C PRO A 85 -36.24 7.33 -6.43
N ILE A 86 -37.39 7.12 -5.79
CA ILE A 86 -38.06 5.81 -5.72
C ILE A 86 -38.61 5.44 -7.10
N MET A 87 -39.31 6.34 -7.78
CA MET A 87 -39.79 6.14 -9.15
C MET A 87 -38.64 5.84 -10.12
N LYS A 88 -37.51 6.57 -10.02
CA LYS A 88 -36.30 6.24 -10.81
C LYS A 88 -35.77 4.83 -10.52
N THR A 89 -35.83 4.38 -9.25
CA THR A 89 -35.47 3.02 -8.86
C THR A 89 -36.41 1.99 -9.49
N LEU A 90 -37.73 2.22 -9.46
CA LEU A 90 -38.73 1.37 -10.08
C LEU A 90 -38.56 1.26 -11.60
N GLU A 91 -38.19 2.35 -12.29
CA GLU A 91 -37.88 2.31 -13.72
C GLU A 91 -36.65 1.47 -14.03
N ASN A 92 -35.64 1.51 -13.18
CA ASN A 92 -34.45 0.67 -13.33
C ASN A 92 -34.76 -0.80 -13.05
N LEU A 93 -35.60 -1.07 -12.03
CA LEU A 93 -36.11 -2.41 -11.72
C LEU A 93 -36.88 -2.98 -12.92
N GLU A 94 -37.81 -2.22 -13.49
CA GLU A 94 -38.63 -2.63 -14.64
C GLU A 94 -37.76 -2.91 -15.88
N LYS A 95 -36.74 -2.08 -16.15
CA LYS A 95 -35.79 -2.32 -17.25
C LYS A 95 -34.99 -3.60 -17.05
N ALA A 96 -34.53 -3.87 -15.83
CA ALA A 96 -33.82 -5.11 -15.52
C ALA A 96 -34.75 -6.33 -15.67
N LEU A 97 -35.99 -6.22 -15.20
CA LEU A 97 -37.02 -7.25 -15.38
C LEU A 97 -37.27 -7.53 -16.87
N LYS A 98 -37.50 -6.48 -17.68
CA LYS A 98 -37.67 -6.61 -19.14
C LYS A 98 -36.47 -7.27 -19.80
N SER A 99 -35.26 -6.90 -19.41
CA SER A 99 -34.03 -7.51 -19.91
C SER A 99 -33.97 -9.01 -19.59
N CYS A 100 -34.37 -9.40 -18.37
CA CYS A 100 -34.47 -10.80 -17.98
C CYS A 100 -35.52 -11.54 -18.82
N SER A 101 -36.74 -11.02 -18.96
CA SER A 101 -37.82 -11.64 -19.73
C SER A 101 -37.50 -11.77 -21.23
N VAL A 102 -36.71 -10.84 -21.78
CA VAL A 102 -36.21 -10.95 -23.17
C VAL A 102 -35.17 -12.06 -23.29
N ALA A 103 -34.31 -12.23 -22.29
CA ALA A 103 -33.29 -13.28 -22.26
C ALA A 103 -33.88 -14.68 -21.98
N GLU A 104 -34.95 -14.76 -21.18
CA GLU A 104 -35.61 -16.01 -20.80
C GLU A 104 -37.14 -15.88 -20.81
N LYS A 105 -37.79 -16.67 -21.67
CA LYS A 105 -39.23 -16.56 -21.95
C LYS A 105 -40.11 -17.09 -20.83
N ASP A 106 -39.57 -17.95 -19.97
CA ASP A 106 -40.28 -18.57 -18.84
C ASP A 106 -40.48 -17.61 -17.65
N ILE A 107 -39.95 -16.38 -17.74
CA ILE A 107 -40.13 -15.38 -16.70
C ILE A 107 -41.53 -14.77 -16.83
N PRO A 108 -42.37 -14.83 -15.78
CA PRO A 108 -43.72 -14.29 -15.82
C PRO A 108 -43.70 -12.78 -16.08
N ASN A 109 -44.68 -12.30 -16.84
CA ASN A 109 -44.86 -10.87 -17.05
C ASN A 109 -45.41 -10.24 -15.76
N LEU A 110 -44.56 -9.50 -15.04
CA LEU A 110 -44.96 -8.86 -13.79
C LEU A 110 -45.50 -7.46 -14.09
N ASN A 111 -46.77 -7.23 -13.76
CA ASN A 111 -47.42 -5.94 -13.91
C ASN A 111 -47.03 -5.01 -12.75
N LEU A 112 -45.99 -4.20 -12.97
CA LEU A 112 -45.54 -3.20 -12.01
C LEU A 112 -46.43 -1.95 -12.08
N GLU A 113 -47.47 -1.89 -11.25
CA GLU A 113 -48.31 -0.70 -11.04
C GLU A 113 -47.48 0.39 -10.34
N LYS A 114 -46.68 1.15 -11.11
CA LYS A 114 -45.59 1.99 -10.58
C LYS A 114 -46.04 2.99 -9.52
N GLU A 115 -47.14 3.71 -9.76
CA GLU A 115 -47.66 4.73 -8.84
C GLU A 115 -48.06 4.10 -7.50
N ARG A 116 -48.88 3.03 -7.55
CA ARG A 116 -49.30 2.28 -6.37
C ARG A 116 -48.12 1.61 -5.64
N THR A 117 -47.15 1.13 -6.41
CA THR A 117 -45.92 0.52 -5.87
C THR A 117 -45.07 1.56 -5.17
N GLU A 118 -44.92 2.76 -5.75
CA GLU A 118 -44.19 3.88 -5.15
C GLU A 118 -44.80 4.28 -3.80
N GLU A 119 -46.12 4.49 -3.74
CA GLU A 119 -46.83 4.80 -2.49
C GLU A 119 -46.62 3.71 -1.43
N SER A 120 -46.69 2.44 -1.83
CA SER A 120 -46.47 1.30 -0.92
C SER A 120 -45.02 1.27 -0.39
N ILE A 121 -44.04 1.61 -1.23
CA ILE A 121 -42.62 1.70 -0.84
C ILE A 121 -42.40 2.88 0.11
N GLU A 122 -42.98 4.05 -0.18
CA GLU A 122 -42.87 5.23 0.68
C GLU A 122 -43.39 4.94 2.07
N GLU A 123 -44.60 4.38 2.18
CA GLU A 123 -45.21 4.03 3.46
C GLU A 123 -44.40 2.98 4.22
N ALA A 124 -43.94 1.91 3.55
CA ALA A 124 -43.16 0.85 4.18
C ALA A 124 -41.75 1.28 4.60
N THR A 125 -41.24 2.40 4.07
CA THR A 125 -39.88 2.88 4.33
C THR A 125 -39.78 4.21 5.07
N LYS A 126 -40.92 4.83 5.43
CA LYS A 126 -41.00 6.15 6.07
C LYS A 126 -40.19 6.27 7.36
N ASP A 127 -40.15 5.21 8.16
CA ASP A 127 -39.49 5.20 9.48
C ASP A 127 -38.06 4.66 9.42
N ILE A 128 -37.56 4.32 8.22
CA ILE A 128 -36.20 3.78 8.05
C ILE A 128 -35.22 4.95 7.85
N PRO A 129 -34.20 5.13 8.71
CA PRO A 129 -33.21 6.19 8.57
C PRO A 129 -32.54 6.21 7.18
N ASN A 130 -32.27 7.41 6.63
CA ASN A 130 -31.64 7.57 5.32
C ASN A 130 -30.23 6.96 5.22
N LYS A 131 -29.54 6.79 6.36
CA LYS A 131 -28.23 6.14 6.42
C LYS A 131 -28.29 4.62 6.22
N GLU A 132 -29.45 4.01 6.50
CA GLU A 132 -29.65 2.58 6.31
C GLU A 132 -29.87 2.27 4.82
N LYS A 133 -29.22 1.24 4.31
CA LYS A 133 -29.36 0.80 2.93
C LYS A 133 -30.49 -0.22 2.83
N VAL A 134 -31.37 -0.02 1.87
CA VAL A 134 -32.49 -0.94 1.60
C VAL A 134 -32.26 -1.59 0.25
N LEU A 135 -32.18 -2.91 0.21
CA LEU A 135 -32.15 -3.68 -1.02
C LEU A 135 -33.59 -3.92 -1.48
N LEU A 136 -33.93 -3.55 -2.70
CA LEU A 136 -35.23 -3.84 -3.31
C LEU A 136 -35.11 -5.13 -4.13
N THR A 137 -36.03 -6.08 -3.95
CA THR A 137 -36.10 -7.34 -4.71
C THR A 137 -37.56 -7.76 -4.94
N ILE A 138 -37.78 -8.89 -5.61
CA ILE A 138 -39.10 -9.40 -5.99
C ILE A 138 -39.30 -10.82 -5.44
N LYS A 139 -40.54 -11.11 -5.01
CA LYS A 139 -41.06 -12.48 -4.89
C LYS A 139 -42.21 -12.70 -5.88
N VAL A 140 -42.24 -13.86 -6.50
CA VAL A 140 -43.38 -14.34 -7.31
C VAL A 140 -43.89 -15.60 -6.66
N ASP A 141 -45.17 -15.60 -6.28
CA ASP A 141 -45.81 -16.71 -5.56
C ASP A 141 -45.00 -17.17 -4.34
N GLY A 142 -44.59 -16.22 -3.51
CA GLY A 142 -43.83 -16.46 -2.28
C GLY A 142 -42.35 -16.83 -2.47
N LYS A 143 -41.88 -17.09 -3.70
CA LYS A 143 -40.49 -17.44 -4.00
C LYS A 143 -39.70 -16.23 -4.45
N TYR A 144 -38.49 -16.04 -3.94
CA TYR A 144 -37.60 -14.98 -4.43
C TYR A 144 -37.15 -15.25 -5.87
N ILE A 145 -36.77 -14.20 -6.60
CA ILE A 145 -36.27 -14.36 -7.97
C ILE A 145 -35.06 -15.30 -8.08
N GLY A 146 -34.20 -15.39 -7.06
CA GLY A 146 -33.08 -16.33 -7.02
C GLY A 146 -33.47 -17.78 -6.76
N GLU A 147 -34.72 -18.04 -6.39
CA GLU A 147 -35.30 -19.39 -6.28
C GLU A 147 -36.01 -19.81 -7.58
N LEU A 148 -36.14 -18.90 -8.55
CA LEU A 148 -36.79 -19.14 -9.83
C LEU A 148 -35.73 -19.39 -10.92
N GLU A 149 -35.72 -20.60 -11.49
CA GLU A 149 -34.72 -21.01 -12.49
C GLU A 149 -34.70 -20.12 -13.75
N GLY A 150 -35.85 -19.55 -14.14
CA GLY A 150 -35.91 -18.63 -15.28
C GLY A 150 -35.02 -17.38 -15.09
N PHE A 151 -35.01 -16.81 -13.88
CA PHE A 151 -34.15 -15.65 -13.59
C PHE A 151 -32.66 -16.03 -13.54
N LYS A 152 -32.31 -17.21 -13.02
CA LYS A 152 -30.92 -17.69 -13.03
C LYS A 152 -30.37 -17.82 -14.45
N ARG A 153 -31.12 -18.49 -15.35
CA ARG A 153 -30.76 -18.62 -16.78
C ARG A 153 -30.68 -17.28 -17.49
N ALA A 154 -31.59 -16.35 -17.18
CA ALA A 154 -31.55 -15.00 -17.74
C ALA A 154 -30.25 -14.27 -17.37
N VAL A 155 -29.80 -14.35 -16.12
CA VAL A 155 -28.54 -13.72 -15.67
C VAL A 155 -27.33 -14.30 -16.39
N GLU A 156 -27.28 -15.62 -16.57
CA GLU A 156 -26.20 -16.29 -17.32
C GLU A 156 -26.13 -15.78 -18.77
N LYS A 157 -27.27 -15.76 -19.46
CA LYS A 157 -27.38 -15.26 -20.84
C LYS A 157 -26.97 -13.79 -20.95
N LEU A 158 -27.45 -12.94 -20.03
CA LEU A 158 -27.11 -11.51 -20.02
C LEU A 158 -25.63 -11.28 -19.74
N SER A 159 -25.04 -12.05 -18.82
CA SER A 159 -23.61 -11.98 -18.51
C SER A 159 -22.73 -12.38 -19.71
N ALA A 160 -23.17 -13.34 -20.51
CA ALA A 160 -22.49 -13.76 -21.74
C ALA A 160 -22.62 -12.75 -22.91
N GLN A 161 -23.51 -11.77 -22.80
CA GLN A 161 -23.67 -10.68 -23.77
C GLN A 161 -22.81 -9.45 -23.44
N GLU A 162 -22.21 -9.38 -22.25
CA GLU A 162 -21.35 -8.27 -21.88
C GLU A 162 -20.18 -8.15 -22.85
N GLY A 163 -19.89 -6.94 -23.33
CA GLY A 163 -18.79 -6.72 -24.29
C GLY A 163 -19.04 -7.28 -25.69
N LYS A 164 -20.29 -7.61 -26.06
CA LYS A 164 -20.67 -8.14 -27.38
C LYS A 164 -20.19 -7.30 -28.57
N ASP A 165 -20.09 -5.98 -28.41
CA ASP A 165 -19.67 -5.06 -29.47
C ASP A 165 -18.18 -5.18 -29.81
N SER A 166 -17.43 -5.92 -29.00
CA SER A 166 -16.00 -6.19 -29.12
C SER A 166 -15.77 -7.70 -28.97
N LYS A 167 -16.62 -8.53 -29.61
CA LYS A 167 -16.44 -9.99 -29.64
C LYS A 167 -15.62 -10.41 -30.86
N GLY A 168 -14.78 -11.41 -30.68
CA GLY A 168 -14.03 -12.04 -31.77
C GLY A 168 -13.57 -13.45 -31.39
N LYS A 169 -13.00 -14.18 -32.35
CA LYS A 169 -12.26 -15.42 -32.08
C LYS A 169 -10.78 -15.10 -32.02
N ALA A 170 -10.14 -15.44 -30.91
CA ALA A 170 -8.69 -15.29 -30.72
C ALA A 170 -8.21 -16.18 -29.57
N VAL A 171 -6.89 -16.17 -29.35
CA VAL A 171 -6.26 -16.77 -28.16
C VAL A 171 -6.49 -15.87 -26.96
N CYS A 172 -7.08 -16.42 -25.89
CA CYS A 172 -7.27 -15.71 -24.63
C CYS A 172 -5.90 -15.37 -24.02
N SER A 173 -5.69 -14.11 -23.65
CA SER A 173 -4.44 -13.61 -23.04
C SER A 173 -4.14 -14.16 -21.64
N VAL A 174 -5.09 -14.90 -21.04
CA VAL A 174 -4.96 -15.46 -19.68
C VAL A 174 -4.83 -16.98 -19.68
N CYS A 175 -5.80 -17.72 -20.23
CA CYS A 175 -5.71 -19.19 -20.30
C CYS A 175 -4.96 -19.72 -21.52
N LEU A 176 -4.63 -18.86 -22.50
CA LEU A 176 -3.93 -19.21 -23.74
C LEU A 176 -4.70 -20.19 -24.65
N GLU A 177 -5.98 -20.43 -24.39
CA GLU A 177 -6.85 -21.23 -25.25
C GLU A 177 -7.49 -20.36 -26.35
N GLU A 178 -7.68 -20.94 -27.53
CA GLU A 178 -8.39 -20.31 -28.65
C GLU A 178 -9.90 -20.46 -28.47
N GLY A 179 -10.65 -19.35 -28.61
CA GLY A 179 -12.09 -19.37 -28.45
C GLY A 179 -12.75 -18.01 -28.65
N GLU A 180 -14.00 -17.89 -28.21
CA GLU A 180 -14.69 -16.60 -28.15
C GLU A 180 -14.11 -15.72 -27.03
N VAL A 181 -13.68 -14.52 -27.40
CA VAL A 181 -13.12 -13.53 -26.49
C VAL A 181 -13.81 -12.18 -26.67
N SER A 182 -13.67 -11.32 -25.66
CA SER A 182 -14.04 -9.91 -25.78
C SER A 182 -12.96 -8.99 -25.23
N GLY A 183 -12.78 -7.84 -25.89
CA GLY A 183 -11.89 -6.77 -25.45
C GLY A 183 -12.56 -5.78 -24.51
N ASP A 184 -13.80 -6.04 -24.08
CA ASP A 184 -14.58 -5.11 -23.27
C ASP A 184 -15.19 -5.80 -22.05
N ILE A 185 -14.49 -6.79 -21.49
CA ILE A 185 -14.94 -7.57 -20.32
C ILE A 185 -13.91 -7.65 -19.20
N SER A 186 -12.93 -6.73 -19.16
CA SER A 186 -11.91 -6.69 -18.10
C SER A 186 -12.53 -6.50 -16.70
N PRO A 187 -12.22 -7.37 -15.71
CA PRO A 187 -12.64 -7.19 -14.32
C PRO A 187 -11.94 -6.03 -13.58
N TYR A 188 -10.81 -5.58 -14.13
CA TYR A 188 -10.08 -4.41 -13.63
C TYR A 188 -10.29 -3.20 -14.53
N LYS A 189 -10.49 -2.04 -13.91
CA LYS A 189 -10.83 -0.77 -14.56
C LYS A 189 -9.63 0.12 -14.86
N PHE A 190 -8.41 -0.44 -14.75
CA PHE A 190 -7.20 0.19 -15.28
C PHE A 190 -7.05 -0.01 -16.79
N TYR A 191 -7.83 -0.94 -17.36
CA TYR A 191 -7.99 -1.13 -18.79
C TYR A 191 -9.38 -0.63 -19.20
N THR A 192 -9.45 0.17 -20.26
CA THR A 192 -10.70 0.74 -20.79
C THR A 192 -10.58 0.98 -22.29
N ILE A 193 -11.71 0.87 -22.99
CA ILE A 193 -11.86 1.17 -24.42
C ILE A 193 -12.89 2.28 -24.66
N ASP A 194 -13.17 3.08 -23.62
CA ASP A 194 -14.11 4.22 -23.65
C ASP A 194 -13.72 5.30 -24.67
N LYS A 195 -12.41 5.47 -24.91
CA LYS A 195 -11.89 6.39 -25.92
C LYS A 195 -11.34 5.60 -27.12
N PRO A 196 -11.68 6.00 -28.36
CA PRO A 196 -11.18 5.33 -29.56
C PRO A 196 -9.66 5.21 -29.60
N GLY A 197 -8.94 6.24 -29.12
CA GLY A 197 -7.48 6.27 -29.05
C GLY A 197 -6.83 5.18 -28.17
N TYR A 198 -7.60 4.47 -27.33
CA TYR A 198 -7.10 3.33 -26.56
C TYR A 198 -7.15 2.01 -27.33
N ILE A 199 -7.74 1.99 -28.53
CA ILE A 199 -8.02 0.76 -29.29
C ILE A 199 -6.92 0.55 -30.35
N SER A 200 -6.15 -0.53 -30.20
CA SER A 200 -5.19 -0.97 -31.20
C SER A 200 -5.94 -1.73 -32.29
N GLY A 201 -5.98 -1.18 -33.50
CA GLY A 201 -6.82 -1.72 -34.59
C GLY A 201 -7.55 -0.64 -35.40
N GLY A 202 -6.94 0.54 -35.56
CA GLY A 202 -7.55 1.62 -36.34
C GLY A 202 -8.69 2.35 -35.64
N PHE A 203 -8.72 2.34 -34.30
CA PHE A 203 -9.76 2.99 -33.49
C PHE A 203 -11.17 2.37 -33.64
N ASP A 204 -11.28 1.14 -34.16
CA ASP A 204 -12.55 0.41 -34.31
C ASP A 204 -12.87 -0.44 -33.07
N LYS A 205 -13.99 -0.12 -32.41
CA LYS A 205 -14.48 -0.85 -31.22
C LYS A 205 -14.74 -2.33 -31.49
N LYS A 206 -15.10 -2.71 -32.72
CA LYS A 206 -15.32 -4.11 -33.09
C LYS A 206 -14.06 -4.94 -33.03
N GLU A 207 -12.90 -4.31 -33.26
CA GLU A 207 -11.59 -4.97 -33.23
C GLU A 207 -10.91 -4.90 -31.86
N ALA A 208 -11.55 -4.28 -30.86
CA ALA A 208 -10.94 -4.09 -29.54
C ALA A 208 -10.65 -5.41 -28.80
N TYR A 209 -11.23 -6.55 -29.19
CA TYR A 209 -10.85 -7.86 -28.67
C TYR A 209 -9.38 -8.20 -28.92
N ARG A 210 -8.73 -7.56 -29.90
CA ARG A 210 -7.30 -7.77 -30.18
C ARG A 210 -6.39 -7.08 -29.16
N ASN A 211 -6.85 -6.02 -28.48
CA ASN A 211 -6.07 -5.32 -27.47
C ASN A 211 -5.80 -6.17 -26.24
N PHE A 212 -6.88 -6.79 -25.73
CA PHE A 212 -6.87 -7.59 -24.51
C PHE A 212 -7.91 -8.72 -24.68
N PRO A 213 -7.58 -9.77 -25.44
CA PRO A 213 -8.49 -10.88 -25.68
C PRO A 213 -8.72 -11.63 -24.37
N LEU A 214 -9.94 -11.59 -23.84
CA LEU A 214 -10.32 -12.30 -22.62
C LEU A 214 -11.56 -13.17 -22.88
N CYS A 215 -11.49 -14.46 -22.53
CA CYS A 215 -12.65 -15.34 -22.59
C CYS A 215 -13.56 -15.16 -21.36
N TYR A 216 -14.86 -15.47 -21.50
CA TYR A 216 -15.85 -15.32 -20.43
C TYR A 216 -15.62 -16.22 -19.22
N GLU A 217 -14.93 -17.34 -19.41
CA GLU A 217 -14.53 -18.21 -18.29
C GLU A 217 -13.42 -17.56 -17.46
N CYS A 218 -12.33 -17.11 -18.09
CA CYS A 218 -11.27 -16.38 -17.39
C CYS A 218 -11.81 -15.12 -16.71
N LYS A 219 -12.74 -14.39 -17.35
CA LYS A 219 -13.43 -13.26 -16.71
C LYS A 219 -14.05 -13.66 -15.37
N ARG A 220 -14.86 -14.73 -15.34
CA ARG A 220 -15.56 -15.19 -14.13
C ARG A 220 -14.59 -15.57 -13.01
N TYR A 221 -13.55 -16.33 -13.34
CA TYR A 221 -12.53 -16.69 -12.35
C TYR A 221 -11.73 -15.49 -11.87
N ILE A 222 -11.37 -14.54 -12.74
CA ILE A 222 -10.67 -13.32 -12.32
C ILE A 222 -11.55 -12.44 -11.43
N GLU A 223 -12.86 -12.31 -11.73
CA GLU A 223 -13.81 -11.59 -10.87
C GLU A 223 -13.86 -12.20 -9.46
N GLU A 224 -13.92 -13.53 -9.38
CA GLU A 224 -13.97 -14.24 -8.11
C GLU A 224 -12.64 -14.18 -7.36
N GLY A 225 -11.51 -14.37 -8.05
CA GLY A 225 -10.18 -14.20 -7.47
C GLY A 225 -9.96 -12.78 -6.94
N LYS A 226 -10.34 -11.76 -7.72
CA LYS A 226 -10.31 -10.35 -7.29
C LYS A 226 -11.16 -10.14 -6.03
N ARG A 227 -12.35 -10.73 -5.97
CA ARG A 227 -13.24 -10.66 -4.79
C ARG A 227 -12.58 -11.26 -3.55
N LEU A 228 -11.96 -12.44 -3.67
CA LEU A 228 -11.23 -13.08 -2.57
C LEU A 228 -10.07 -12.21 -2.08
N ILE A 229 -9.25 -11.69 -3.00
CA ILE A 229 -8.11 -10.82 -2.70
C ILE A 229 -8.58 -9.51 -2.03
N ASP A 230 -9.58 -8.83 -2.58
CA ASP A 230 -10.09 -7.56 -2.01
C ASP A 230 -10.65 -7.73 -0.59
N ASN A 231 -11.18 -8.92 -0.28
CA ASN A 231 -11.76 -9.22 1.03
C ASN A 231 -10.74 -9.71 2.07
N LYS A 232 -9.67 -10.39 1.66
CA LYS A 232 -8.77 -11.13 2.56
C LYS A 232 -7.30 -10.74 2.48
N LEU A 233 -6.86 -10.23 1.34
CA LEU A 233 -5.46 -9.95 1.01
C LEU A 233 -5.24 -8.50 0.58
N LYS A 234 -5.98 -7.58 1.20
CA LYS A 234 -5.84 -6.14 1.00
C LYS A 234 -5.21 -5.52 2.23
N PHE A 235 -4.10 -4.84 2.02
CA PHE A 235 -3.25 -4.30 3.09
C PHE A 235 -2.93 -2.83 2.86
N ASN A 236 -2.23 -2.23 3.83
CA ASN A 236 -1.85 -0.82 3.82
C ASN A 236 -0.33 -0.69 4.01
N LEU A 237 0.25 0.27 3.31
CA LEU A 237 1.62 0.73 3.48
C LEU A 237 1.59 2.26 3.57
N SER A 238 1.69 2.82 4.77
CA SER A 238 1.78 4.27 5.01
C SER A 238 0.66 5.09 4.34
N GLY A 239 -0.57 4.58 4.39
CA GLY A 239 -1.76 5.18 3.78
C GLY A 239 -2.04 4.69 2.35
N LEU A 240 -1.12 3.97 1.71
CA LEU A 240 -1.30 3.41 0.36
C LEU A 240 -1.83 1.98 0.46
N ARG A 241 -2.99 1.72 -0.16
CA ARG A 241 -3.56 0.37 -0.19
C ARG A 241 -2.97 -0.47 -1.30
N TYR A 242 -2.68 -1.73 -1.02
CA TYR A 242 -2.23 -2.70 -2.01
C TYR A 242 -2.97 -4.03 -1.88
N GLN A 243 -3.08 -4.73 -3.00
CA GLN A 243 -3.51 -6.13 -3.08
C GLN A 243 -2.27 -7.01 -3.06
N LEU A 244 -2.24 -8.02 -2.19
CA LEU A 244 -1.26 -9.10 -2.23
C LEU A 244 -1.82 -10.24 -3.06
N ILE A 245 -1.14 -10.58 -4.15
CA ILE A 245 -1.58 -11.58 -5.12
C ILE A 245 -0.55 -12.72 -5.12
N PRO A 246 -0.82 -13.84 -4.43
CA PRO A 246 0.06 -14.99 -4.45
C PRO A 246 0.01 -15.68 -5.81
N GLU A 247 1.16 -16.14 -6.28
CA GLU A 247 1.32 -16.92 -7.51
C GLU A 247 2.03 -18.21 -7.13
N LEU A 248 1.28 -19.31 -7.11
CA LEU A 248 1.75 -20.62 -6.69
C LEU A 248 2.55 -21.25 -7.84
N MET A 249 3.75 -21.74 -7.53
CA MET A 249 4.63 -22.40 -8.51
C MET A 249 4.56 -23.93 -8.42
N THR A 250 3.59 -24.46 -7.68
CA THR A 250 3.42 -25.88 -7.40
C THR A 250 1.97 -26.28 -7.51
N ASP A 251 1.73 -27.46 -8.07
CA ASP A 251 0.41 -28.09 -8.14
C ASP A 251 0.20 -29.16 -7.06
N LYS A 252 1.16 -29.31 -6.13
CA LYS A 252 1.02 -30.24 -4.99
C LYS A 252 -0.08 -29.74 -4.05
N GLU A 253 -1.19 -30.46 -4.02
CA GLU A 253 -2.41 -30.10 -3.29
C GLU A 253 -2.13 -29.77 -1.81
N GLU A 254 -1.28 -30.54 -1.13
CA GLU A 254 -1.00 -30.30 0.30
C GLU A 254 -0.33 -28.94 0.54
N VAL A 255 0.61 -28.55 -0.34
CA VAL A 255 1.32 -27.27 -0.26
C VAL A 255 0.38 -26.12 -0.60
N VAL A 256 -0.47 -26.32 -1.61
CA VAL A 256 -1.48 -25.34 -2.02
C VAL A 256 -2.45 -25.06 -0.87
N LEU A 257 -2.99 -26.10 -0.23
CA LEU A 257 -3.90 -25.98 0.90
C LEU A 257 -3.25 -25.27 2.09
N GLU A 258 -2.01 -25.63 2.44
CA GLU A 258 -1.29 -24.99 3.55
C GLU A 258 -1.08 -23.48 3.33
N VAL A 259 -0.65 -23.09 2.12
CA VAL A 259 -0.46 -21.68 1.75
C VAL A 259 -1.80 -20.94 1.77
N VAL A 260 -2.87 -21.57 1.29
CA VAL A 260 -4.21 -20.98 1.24
C VAL A 260 -4.79 -20.77 2.63
N GLU A 261 -4.71 -21.76 3.51
CA GLU A 261 -5.12 -21.61 4.90
C GLU A 261 -4.34 -20.47 5.56
N SER A 262 -3.04 -20.42 5.33
CA SER A 262 -2.15 -19.39 5.87
C SER A 262 -2.44 -18.00 5.32
N LEU A 263 -2.90 -17.87 4.09
CA LEU A 263 -3.17 -16.57 3.45
C LEU A 263 -4.60 -16.08 3.66
N PHE A 264 -5.59 -16.95 3.53
CA PHE A 264 -7.01 -16.56 3.44
C PHE A 264 -7.78 -16.77 4.75
N ASN A 265 -7.29 -17.59 5.68
CA ASN A 265 -7.93 -17.80 6.98
C ASN A 265 -7.37 -16.84 8.04
N ASN A 266 -8.19 -15.88 8.48
CA ASN A 266 -7.78 -14.87 9.46
C ASN A 266 -7.42 -15.49 10.82
N ASP A 267 -8.11 -16.54 11.25
CA ASP A 267 -7.91 -17.14 12.57
C ASP A 267 -6.60 -17.91 12.59
N VAL A 268 -6.32 -18.68 11.52
CA VAL A 268 -5.01 -19.34 11.32
C VAL A 268 -3.88 -18.31 11.28
N ARG A 269 -4.06 -17.21 10.53
CA ARG A 269 -3.08 -16.10 10.48
C ARG A 269 -2.80 -15.54 11.87
N LYS A 270 -3.84 -15.22 12.63
CA LYS A 270 -3.70 -14.67 13.99
C LYS A 270 -2.97 -15.62 14.92
N ILE A 271 -3.27 -16.92 14.87
CA ILE A 271 -2.59 -17.93 15.69
C ILE A 271 -1.11 -18.05 15.30
N LYS A 272 -0.81 -18.10 13.98
CA LYS A 272 0.58 -18.16 13.51
C LYS A 272 1.36 -16.92 13.93
N LEU A 273 0.76 -15.74 13.91
CA LEU A 273 1.38 -14.47 14.29
C LEU A 273 1.43 -14.23 15.81
N SER A 274 0.49 -14.76 16.60
CA SER A 274 0.42 -14.49 18.06
C SER A 274 1.57 -15.13 18.85
N ASN A 275 2.15 -16.21 18.33
CA ASN A 275 3.25 -16.92 18.97
C ASN A 275 4.63 -16.34 18.60
N ARG A 276 4.67 -15.19 17.92
CA ARG A 276 5.90 -14.59 17.37
C ARG A 276 6.20 -13.24 18.02
N GLU A 277 7.49 -12.95 18.09
CA GLU A 277 7.97 -11.60 18.34
C GLU A 277 7.66 -10.76 17.09
N LYS A 278 6.69 -9.83 17.18
CA LYS A 278 6.23 -9.05 16.02
C LYS A 278 7.37 -8.20 15.46
N ARG A 279 7.71 -8.37 14.19
CA ARG A 279 8.77 -7.58 13.52
C ARG A 279 8.22 -6.87 12.28
N PRO A 280 7.30 -5.90 12.41
CA PRO A 280 6.65 -5.32 11.25
C PRO A 280 7.68 -4.70 10.29
N LEU A 281 7.56 -5.00 8.99
CA LEU A 281 8.34 -4.37 7.93
C LEU A 281 7.60 -3.15 7.36
N LEU A 282 6.27 -3.26 7.19
CA LEU A 282 5.47 -2.25 6.49
C LEU A 282 4.72 -1.26 7.39
N SER A 283 4.51 -1.58 8.68
CA SER A 283 3.81 -0.81 9.76
C SER A 283 2.39 -1.26 10.17
N GLY A 284 1.84 -2.36 9.64
CA GLY A 284 0.50 -2.87 9.97
C GLY A 284 0.45 -3.92 11.11
N GLU A 285 -0.72 -4.09 11.75
CA GLU A 285 -0.95 -5.01 12.89
C GLU A 285 -1.00 -6.52 12.53
N ASP A 286 -1.13 -6.84 11.23
CA ASP A 286 -1.15 -8.20 10.68
C ASP A 286 -0.07 -8.31 9.58
N ASP A 287 1.22 -8.49 9.95
CA ASP A 287 2.30 -8.50 8.96
C ASP A 287 2.40 -9.83 8.20
N ILE A 288 1.51 -9.97 7.22
CA ILE A 288 1.46 -11.11 6.29
C ILE A 288 2.79 -11.36 5.58
N LEU A 289 3.64 -10.33 5.39
CA LEU A 289 4.92 -10.50 4.73
C LEU A 289 5.92 -11.22 5.62
N GLU A 290 5.80 -11.07 6.94
CA GLU A 290 6.61 -11.82 7.91
C GLU A 290 6.28 -13.32 7.80
N LEU A 291 4.98 -13.65 7.79
CA LEU A 291 4.53 -15.03 7.58
C LEU A 291 5.05 -15.60 6.26
N LEU A 292 4.90 -14.85 5.18
CA LEU A 292 5.36 -15.26 3.85
C LEU A 292 6.88 -15.37 3.74
N SER A 293 7.63 -14.63 4.54
CA SER A 293 9.09 -14.71 4.54
C SER A 293 9.60 -16.05 5.08
N GLU A 294 8.82 -16.80 5.83
CA GLU A 294 9.25 -18.11 6.36
C GLU A 294 8.96 -19.26 5.38
N GLU A 295 8.14 -19.01 4.37
CA GLU A 295 7.79 -20.01 3.38
C GLU A 295 8.99 -20.37 2.50
N ARG A 296 8.96 -21.58 1.93
CA ARG A 296 9.91 -21.94 0.85
C ARG A 296 9.54 -21.15 -0.41
N ASP A 297 10.46 -21.08 -1.36
CA ASP A 297 10.22 -20.45 -2.65
C ASP A 297 9.35 -21.37 -3.54
N VAL A 298 8.15 -21.72 -3.04
CA VAL A 298 7.08 -22.48 -3.71
C VAL A 298 5.96 -21.58 -4.22
N LEU A 299 6.05 -20.29 -3.90
CA LEU A 299 5.18 -19.22 -4.36
C LEU A 299 6.00 -17.95 -4.61
N SER A 300 5.50 -17.09 -5.48
CA SER A 300 5.90 -15.68 -5.54
C SER A 300 4.71 -14.81 -5.12
N VAL A 301 4.97 -13.58 -4.68
CA VAL A 301 3.92 -12.61 -4.39
C VAL A 301 4.05 -11.38 -5.25
N ASN A 302 2.92 -10.94 -5.79
CA ASN A 302 2.81 -9.66 -6.46
C ASN A 302 2.12 -8.66 -5.52
N LEU A 303 2.66 -7.46 -5.37
CA LEU A 303 2.03 -6.37 -4.62
C LEU A 303 1.52 -5.30 -5.60
N LEU A 304 0.20 -5.20 -5.72
CA LEU A 304 -0.47 -4.29 -6.65
C LEU A 304 -1.09 -3.10 -5.90
N PHE A 305 -0.47 -1.93 -6.03
CA PHE A 305 -0.96 -0.67 -5.47
C PHE A 305 -1.93 -0.02 -6.46
N LEU A 306 -3.20 0.11 -6.05
CA LEU A 306 -4.26 0.68 -6.87
C LEU A 306 -4.87 1.92 -6.22
N GLU A 307 -5.04 2.96 -7.01
CA GLU A 307 -5.85 4.12 -6.66
C GLU A 307 -7.16 4.09 -7.45
N SER A 308 -8.30 4.20 -6.76
CA SER A 308 -9.61 4.29 -7.41
C SER A 308 -10.08 5.74 -7.40
N GLN A 309 -10.28 6.33 -8.58
CA GLN A 309 -10.77 7.69 -8.72
C GLN A 309 -11.87 7.75 -9.79
N GLN A 310 -13.03 8.31 -9.44
CA GLN A 310 -14.19 8.48 -10.34
C GLN A 310 -14.62 7.19 -11.09
N GLY A 311 -14.42 6.02 -10.47
CA GLY A 311 -14.78 4.73 -11.07
C GLY A 311 -13.73 4.14 -12.00
N ALA A 312 -12.59 4.80 -12.20
CA ALA A 312 -11.39 4.22 -12.83
C ALA A 312 -10.42 3.69 -11.76
N GLU A 313 -9.62 2.69 -12.14
CA GLU A 313 -8.50 2.19 -11.32
C GLU A 313 -7.19 2.62 -11.96
N ARG A 314 -6.27 3.18 -11.18
CA ARG A 314 -4.92 3.55 -11.61
C ARG A 314 -3.91 2.69 -10.88
N ILE A 315 -2.99 2.08 -11.62
CA ILE A 315 -1.86 1.37 -11.03
C ILE A 315 -0.84 2.42 -10.56
N LEU A 316 -0.56 2.44 -9.26
CA LEU A 316 0.48 3.28 -8.68
C LEU A 316 1.84 2.59 -8.69
N LEU A 317 1.86 1.30 -8.36
CA LEU A 317 3.03 0.43 -8.37
C LEU A 317 2.58 -1.03 -8.51
N HIS A 318 3.34 -1.83 -9.26
CA HIS A 318 3.16 -3.27 -9.36
C HIS A 318 4.50 -3.96 -9.13
N LEU A 319 4.72 -4.44 -7.92
CA LEU A 319 5.83 -5.30 -7.56
C LEU A 319 5.50 -6.72 -8.03
N GLN A 320 6.34 -7.27 -8.90
CA GLN A 320 6.13 -8.58 -9.49
C GLN A 320 7.14 -9.59 -8.96
N ASP A 321 6.69 -10.84 -8.84
CA ASP A 321 7.52 -12.01 -8.58
C ASP A 321 8.45 -11.89 -7.35
N ILE A 322 7.91 -11.38 -6.24
CA ILE A 322 8.68 -11.30 -4.99
C ILE A 322 8.66 -12.65 -4.29
N TYR A 323 9.81 -13.31 -4.19
CA TYR A 323 9.94 -14.59 -3.50
C TYR A 323 10.01 -14.43 -1.96
N PRO A 324 9.57 -15.43 -1.19
CA PRO A 324 9.84 -15.53 0.25
C PRO A 324 11.30 -15.27 0.64
N SER A 325 12.26 -15.83 -0.11
CA SER A 325 13.70 -15.54 0.08
C SER A 325 14.04 -14.06 -0.03
N ARG A 326 13.38 -13.33 -0.94
CA ARG A 326 13.56 -11.88 -1.04
C ARG A 326 12.96 -11.15 0.16
N LEU A 327 11.79 -11.57 0.64
CA LEU A 327 11.21 -11.01 1.87
C LEU A 327 12.16 -11.21 3.07
N ARG A 328 12.74 -12.41 3.24
CA ARG A 328 13.75 -12.67 4.29
C ARG A 328 14.91 -11.68 4.24
N GLN A 329 15.45 -11.41 3.06
CA GLN A 329 16.52 -10.42 2.90
C GLN A 329 16.11 -9.01 3.35
N LEU A 330 14.85 -8.60 3.14
CA LEU A 330 14.33 -7.33 3.64
C LEU A 330 14.24 -7.31 5.17
N PHE A 331 13.73 -8.38 5.78
CA PHE A 331 13.67 -8.51 7.24
C PHE A 331 15.07 -8.57 7.87
N ASP A 332 16.02 -9.28 7.25
CA ASP A 332 17.41 -9.34 7.70
C ASP A 332 18.07 -7.96 7.64
N ALA A 333 17.85 -7.22 6.55
CA ALA A 333 18.35 -5.86 6.42
C ALA A 333 17.76 -4.92 7.49
N LYS A 334 16.44 -5.03 7.75
CA LYS A 334 15.77 -4.31 8.85
C LYS A 334 16.41 -4.65 10.20
N GLY A 335 16.55 -5.93 10.53
CA GLY A 335 17.12 -6.37 11.82
C GLY A 335 18.56 -5.90 12.01
N LYS A 336 19.37 -5.90 10.94
CA LYS A 336 20.73 -5.34 10.95
C LYS A 336 20.73 -3.84 11.23
N VAL A 337 19.82 -3.09 10.61
CA VAL A 337 19.68 -1.63 10.85
C VAL A 337 19.27 -1.35 12.29
N GLU A 338 18.27 -2.06 12.80
CA GLU A 338 17.76 -1.91 14.17
C GLU A 338 18.86 -2.19 15.19
N LYS A 339 19.56 -3.34 15.07
CA LYS A 339 20.66 -3.70 15.95
C LYS A 339 21.81 -2.70 15.86
N PHE A 340 22.20 -2.28 14.67
CA PHE A 340 23.35 -1.39 14.47
C PHE A 340 23.11 0.01 15.05
N LEU A 341 21.91 0.57 14.87
CA LEU A 341 21.58 1.93 15.28
C LEU A 341 20.89 2.00 16.66
N GLY A 342 20.60 0.85 17.28
CA GLY A 342 19.79 0.79 18.50
C GLY A 342 18.39 1.37 18.28
N LEU A 343 17.79 1.09 17.10
CA LEU A 343 16.43 1.54 16.77
C LEU A 343 15.41 0.48 17.17
N GLU A 344 14.30 0.93 17.72
CA GLU A 344 13.11 0.10 17.93
C GLU A 344 12.12 0.33 16.78
N ASN A 345 11.64 -0.73 16.14
CA ASN A 345 10.55 -0.68 15.14
C ASN A 345 10.85 0.11 13.85
N PHE A 346 12.03 -0.05 13.25
CA PHE A 346 12.35 0.50 11.93
C PHE A 346 11.48 -0.14 10.84
N THR A 347 10.64 0.63 10.16
CA THR A 347 9.73 0.10 9.12
C THR A 347 9.74 1.00 7.88
N TYR A 348 9.01 0.61 6.84
CA TYR A 348 8.73 1.51 5.72
C TYR A 348 7.91 2.74 6.12
N GLU A 349 7.28 2.79 7.30
CA GLU A 349 6.73 4.04 7.84
C GLU A 349 7.87 5.03 8.18
N THR A 350 8.99 4.55 8.71
CA THR A 350 10.19 5.37 8.91
C THR A 350 10.68 5.92 7.58
N VAL A 351 10.72 5.09 6.52
CA VAL A 351 11.04 5.53 5.16
C VAL A 351 10.03 6.59 4.69
N TYR A 352 8.73 6.33 4.83
CA TYR A 352 7.66 7.24 4.39
C TYR A 352 7.76 8.63 5.01
N ARG A 353 8.19 8.76 6.28
CA ARG A 353 8.39 10.07 6.92
C ARG A 353 9.37 10.98 6.18
N PHE A 354 10.30 10.44 5.40
CA PHE A 354 11.23 11.20 4.54
C PHE A 354 10.70 11.48 3.13
N PHE A 355 9.72 10.70 2.68
CA PHE A 355 9.15 10.77 1.33
C PHE A 355 7.65 11.09 1.32
N SER A 356 7.13 11.68 2.40
CA SER A 356 5.72 12.07 2.51
C SER A 356 5.46 13.45 1.92
N LYS A 357 6.20 14.47 2.40
CA LYS A 357 6.00 15.88 2.04
C LYS A 357 7.29 16.59 1.71
N SER A 358 7.28 17.42 0.66
CA SER A 358 8.41 18.28 0.31
C SER A 358 8.61 19.44 1.29
N ASP A 359 7.53 19.82 1.97
CA ASP A 359 7.48 20.87 2.98
C ASP A 359 6.53 20.41 4.10
N PRO A 360 6.97 20.41 5.37
CA PRO A 360 6.15 19.99 6.50
C PRO A 360 4.80 20.74 6.63
N SER A 361 4.71 21.97 6.12
CA SER A 361 3.50 22.81 6.17
C SER A 361 2.40 22.37 5.20
N LYS A 362 2.71 21.57 4.18
CA LYS A 362 1.71 21.10 3.20
C LYS A 362 0.66 20.22 3.89
N ARG A 363 -0.62 20.39 3.52
CA ARG A 363 -1.70 19.56 4.04
C ARG A 363 -1.58 18.12 3.55
N ASN A 364 -1.43 17.94 2.25
CA ASN A 364 -1.44 16.62 1.60
C ASN A 364 -0.02 16.16 1.27
N PRO A 365 0.27 14.84 1.31
CA PRO A 365 1.50 14.26 0.78
C PRO A 365 1.70 14.57 -0.70
N ASP A 366 2.92 14.87 -1.11
CA ASP A 366 3.27 15.22 -2.50
C ASP A 366 4.54 14.51 -3.01
N LEU A 367 5.19 13.70 -2.16
CA LEU A 367 6.38 12.92 -2.51
C LEU A 367 6.12 11.41 -2.65
N GLN A 368 4.85 10.98 -2.60
CA GLN A 368 4.46 9.56 -2.64
C GLN A 368 5.05 8.78 -3.82
N LYS A 369 5.22 9.41 -4.99
CA LYS A 369 5.87 8.77 -6.16
C LYS A 369 7.31 8.33 -5.84
N TYR A 370 8.06 9.16 -5.14
CA TYR A 370 9.44 8.86 -4.74
C TYR A 370 9.50 7.82 -3.63
N PHE A 371 8.52 7.82 -2.71
CA PHE A 371 8.36 6.75 -1.73
C PHE A 371 8.16 5.40 -2.43
N LEU A 372 7.22 5.32 -3.37
CA LEU A 372 6.97 4.11 -4.15
C LEU A 372 8.17 3.69 -5.01
N GLU A 373 8.99 4.64 -5.48
CA GLU A 373 10.25 4.33 -6.16
C GLU A 373 11.27 3.67 -5.21
N VAL A 374 11.37 4.14 -3.96
CA VAL A 374 12.22 3.49 -2.95
C VAL A 374 11.69 2.10 -2.62
N VAL A 375 10.38 1.94 -2.43
CA VAL A 375 9.74 0.63 -2.23
C VAL A 375 10.03 -0.30 -3.41
N ASP A 376 9.84 0.14 -4.64
CA ASP A 376 10.10 -0.65 -5.85
C ASP A 376 11.54 -1.17 -5.90
N LYS A 377 12.50 -0.24 -5.77
CA LYS A 377 13.92 -0.55 -5.87
C LYS A 377 14.41 -1.41 -4.72
N THR A 378 13.95 -1.16 -3.50
CA THR A 378 14.29 -1.99 -2.34
C THR A 378 13.65 -3.37 -2.40
N PHE A 379 12.45 -3.56 -2.95
CA PHE A 379 11.90 -4.91 -3.13
C PHE A 379 12.58 -5.68 -4.26
N ARG A 380 12.96 -5.01 -5.35
CA ARG A 380 13.60 -5.63 -6.53
C ARG A 380 15.13 -5.73 -6.47
N SER A 381 15.76 -5.28 -5.38
CA SER A 381 17.22 -5.22 -5.23
C SER A 381 17.90 -4.34 -6.30
N ILE A 382 17.25 -3.25 -6.70
CA ILE A 382 17.77 -2.31 -7.71
C ILE A 382 18.46 -1.15 -7.00
N ARG A 383 19.71 -0.87 -7.41
CA ARG A 383 20.50 0.25 -6.88
C ARG A 383 19.75 1.58 -6.92
N ILE A 384 19.84 2.33 -5.81
CA ILE A 384 19.34 3.71 -5.74
C ILE A 384 20.52 4.67 -5.68
N ASP A 385 20.49 5.70 -6.54
CA ASP A 385 21.47 6.78 -6.50
C ASP A 385 21.52 7.43 -5.11
N ALA A 386 22.73 7.57 -4.56
CA ALA A 386 22.91 8.09 -3.21
C ALA A 386 22.50 9.57 -3.14
N LYS A 387 22.75 10.37 -4.18
CA LYS A 387 22.39 11.80 -4.19
C LYS A 387 20.87 11.98 -4.17
N PHE A 388 20.14 11.12 -4.88
CA PHE A 388 18.68 11.05 -4.79
C PHE A 388 18.21 10.85 -3.35
N LEU A 389 18.70 9.81 -2.65
CA LEU A 389 18.30 9.55 -1.25
C LEU A 389 18.67 10.70 -0.31
N ILE A 390 19.94 11.13 -0.37
CA ILE A 390 20.51 12.15 0.51
C ILE A 390 19.70 13.44 0.43
N ARG A 391 19.24 13.84 -0.76
CA ARG A 391 18.41 15.03 -0.93
C ARG A 391 17.15 15.01 -0.04
N PHE A 392 16.44 13.89 0.02
CA PHE A 392 15.21 13.77 0.83
C PHE A 392 15.52 13.62 2.31
N LEU A 393 16.49 12.76 2.64
CA LEU A 393 16.91 12.52 4.03
C LEU A 393 17.41 13.82 4.69
N LEU A 394 18.34 14.51 4.03
CA LEU A 394 18.89 15.76 4.52
C LEU A 394 17.85 16.88 4.55
N GLY A 395 16.88 16.89 3.64
CA GLY A 395 15.76 17.85 3.66
C GLY A 395 15.03 17.84 5.00
N ARG A 396 14.66 16.65 5.49
CA ARG A 396 13.98 16.51 6.79
C ARG A 396 14.89 16.77 7.99
N ILE A 397 16.15 16.32 7.93
CA ILE A 397 17.14 16.66 8.96
C ILE A 397 17.27 18.19 9.10
N ARG A 398 17.38 18.90 7.99
CA ARG A 398 17.46 20.38 7.97
C ARG A 398 16.25 21.04 8.63
N ASP A 399 15.06 20.52 8.38
CA ASP A 399 13.85 21.06 8.99
C ASP A 399 13.80 20.83 10.51
N ALA A 400 14.19 19.64 10.97
CA ALA A 400 14.30 19.31 12.40
C ALA A 400 15.33 20.21 13.10
N VAL A 401 16.51 20.39 12.48
CA VAL A 401 17.59 21.25 13.00
C VAL A 401 17.17 22.72 13.04
N LYS A 402 16.52 23.25 12.00
CA LYS A 402 16.06 24.66 11.97
C LYS A 402 15.07 24.99 13.08
N LYS A 403 14.15 24.07 13.35
CA LYS A 403 13.15 24.25 14.42
C LYS A 403 13.76 24.12 15.81
N SER A 404 15.06 23.82 15.91
CA SER A 404 15.78 23.58 17.18
C SER A 404 15.05 22.54 18.05
N GLU A 405 14.39 21.57 17.43
CA GLU A 405 13.67 20.51 18.13
C GLU A 405 14.70 19.64 18.87
N GLU A 406 14.51 19.37 20.16
CA GLU A 406 15.37 18.44 20.91
C GLU A 406 15.43 17.06 20.26
N GLY A 407 14.46 16.72 19.41
CA GLY A 407 14.37 15.46 18.69
C GLY A 407 15.17 15.34 17.39
N TYR A 408 15.93 16.35 16.92
CA TYR A 408 16.69 16.22 15.66
C TYR A 408 17.69 15.03 15.64
N PRO A 409 18.34 14.60 16.75
CA PRO A 409 19.21 13.43 16.73
C PRO A 409 18.47 12.15 16.33
N TRP A 410 17.21 11.99 16.76
CA TRP A 410 16.36 10.86 16.36
C TRP A 410 16.02 10.89 14.88
N VAL A 411 15.73 12.08 14.32
CA VAL A 411 15.50 12.24 12.87
C VAL A 411 16.76 11.88 12.07
N ILE A 412 17.95 12.22 12.57
CA ILE A 412 19.22 11.83 11.94
C ILE A 412 19.43 10.33 12.00
N ARG A 413 19.15 9.67 13.15
CA ARG A 413 19.24 8.21 13.27
C ARG A 413 18.26 7.49 12.35
N ASP A 414 17.01 7.95 12.29
CA ASP A 414 16.01 7.45 11.34
C ASP A 414 16.51 7.60 9.90
N ALA A 415 17.09 8.76 9.55
CA ALA A 415 17.65 9.00 8.23
C ALA A 415 18.82 8.06 7.91
N PHE A 416 19.69 7.80 8.89
CA PHE A 416 20.77 6.84 8.74
C PHE A 416 20.20 5.43 8.53
N GLY A 417 19.19 5.05 9.31
CA GLY A 417 18.51 3.76 9.19
C GLY A 417 17.92 3.56 7.81
N VAL A 418 17.24 4.57 7.25
CA VAL A 418 16.71 4.53 5.88
C VAL A 418 17.84 4.37 4.86
N PHE A 419 18.93 5.15 4.99
CA PHE A 419 20.06 5.06 4.08
C PHE A 419 20.71 3.66 4.10
N LEU A 420 20.96 3.12 5.30
CA LEU A 420 21.53 1.78 5.49
C LEU A 420 20.60 0.68 4.98
N PHE A 421 19.32 0.76 5.31
CA PHE A 421 18.32 -0.21 4.86
C PHE A 421 18.29 -0.29 3.33
N VAL A 422 18.29 0.86 2.64
CA VAL A 422 18.37 0.87 1.18
C VAL A 422 19.67 0.23 0.69
N LYS A 423 20.83 0.60 1.25
CA LYS A 423 22.12 0.06 0.80
C LYS A 423 22.28 -1.44 1.04
N LEU A 424 21.74 -1.97 2.14
CA LEU A 424 21.73 -3.40 2.45
C LEU A 424 20.80 -4.15 1.48
N THR A 425 19.59 -3.64 1.28
CA THR A 425 18.60 -4.31 0.43
C THR A 425 18.97 -4.27 -1.05
N THR A 426 19.74 -3.27 -1.51
CA THR A 426 20.24 -3.20 -2.89
C THR A 426 21.58 -3.92 -3.09
N GLY A 427 22.13 -4.55 -2.05
CA GLY A 427 23.42 -5.25 -2.11
C GLY A 427 24.63 -4.34 -2.30
N GLU A 428 24.48 -3.02 -2.10
CA GLU A 428 25.58 -2.06 -2.21
C GLU A 428 26.54 -2.11 -1.02
N VAL A 429 26.06 -2.58 0.14
CA VAL A 429 26.91 -2.82 1.32
C VAL A 429 26.50 -4.11 2.00
N VAL A 430 27.47 -4.77 2.62
CA VAL A 430 27.28 -5.96 3.46
C VAL A 430 27.66 -5.61 4.90
N MET A 431 26.82 -6.04 5.85
CA MET A 431 27.11 -5.96 7.29
C MET A 431 27.16 -7.38 7.85
N GLU A 432 28.37 -7.84 8.17
CA GLU A 432 28.63 -9.17 8.74
C GLU A 432 28.90 -9.11 10.25
N ARG A 433 29.59 -8.07 10.73
CA ARG A 433 29.93 -7.85 12.14
C ARG A 433 29.27 -6.60 12.68
N MET A 434 28.79 -6.67 13.91
CA MET A 434 28.13 -5.56 14.62
C MET A 434 28.74 -5.28 16.01
N ASP A 435 29.74 -6.06 16.40
CA ASP A 435 30.49 -5.91 17.65
C ASP A 435 31.88 -5.38 17.29
N PHE A 436 32.29 -4.30 17.96
CA PHE A 436 33.52 -3.58 17.67
C PHE A 436 34.31 -3.37 18.96
N GLU A 437 35.60 -3.66 18.93
CA GLU A 437 36.47 -3.55 20.10
C GLU A 437 36.80 -2.08 20.38
N ASN A 438 37.03 -1.30 19.31
CA ASN A 438 37.47 0.09 19.36
C ASN A 438 36.79 0.98 18.30
N LEU A 439 37.02 2.29 18.44
CA LEU A 439 36.46 3.33 17.58
C LEU A 439 36.89 3.17 16.12
N GLU A 440 38.15 2.84 15.88
CA GLU A 440 38.72 2.72 14.54
C GLU A 440 38.13 1.54 13.78
N GLU A 441 37.88 0.42 14.46
CA GLU A 441 37.14 -0.72 13.92
C GLU A 441 35.69 -0.35 13.60
N PHE A 442 35.00 0.34 14.52
CA PHE A 442 33.65 0.85 14.29
C PHE A 442 33.60 1.75 13.04
N LEU A 443 34.53 2.69 12.90
CA LEU A 443 34.56 3.59 11.74
C LEU A 443 34.85 2.86 10.43
N LYS A 444 35.72 1.84 10.44
CA LYS A 444 35.97 1.00 9.26
C LYS A 444 34.76 0.15 8.89
N SER A 445 33.93 -0.21 9.86
CA SER A 445 32.71 -0.98 9.66
C SER A 445 31.53 -0.14 9.16
N LEU A 446 31.58 1.20 9.28
CA LEU A 446 30.45 2.07 8.96
C LEU A 446 30.04 1.91 7.49
N PRO A 447 28.86 1.34 7.21
CA PRO A 447 28.42 1.14 5.85
C PRO A 447 28.28 2.48 5.12
N ALA A 448 28.85 2.58 3.92
CA ALA A 448 28.81 3.77 3.06
C ALA A 448 29.50 5.05 3.61
N VAL A 449 30.16 4.98 4.78
CA VAL A 449 31.16 5.96 5.29
C VAL A 449 32.57 5.42 5.00
N ASP A 450 32.80 5.09 3.74
CA ASP A 450 33.89 4.26 3.25
C ASP A 450 35.15 5.04 2.85
N THR A 451 35.08 6.37 2.74
CA THR A 451 36.22 7.23 2.42
C THR A 451 36.67 8.05 3.63
N ASP A 452 37.94 8.43 3.64
CA ASP A 452 38.52 9.22 4.73
C ASP A 452 37.81 10.57 4.88
N LEU A 453 37.46 11.22 3.77
CA LEU A 453 36.62 12.42 3.81
C LEU A 453 35.29 12.20 4.55
N LYS A 454 34.58 11.09 4.27
CA LYS A 454 33.30 10.80 4.94
C LYS A 454 33.50 10.52 6.43
N LYS A 455 34.53 9.77 6.80
CA LYS A 455 34.88 9.48 8.20
C LYS A 455 35.25 10.74 8.96
N GLY A 456 36.05 11.62 8.34
CA GLY A 456 36.44 12.91 8.88
C GLY A 456 35.23 13.83 9.12
N LEU A 457 34.33 13.94 8.15
CA LEU A 457 33.08 14.70 8.28
C LEU A 457 32.17 14.13 9.37
N PHE A 458 32.05 12.80 9.44
CA PHE A 458 31.27 12.11 10.46
C PHE A 458 31.80 12.38 11.88
N LEU A 459 33.11 12.25 12.10
CA LEU A 459 33.71 12.55 13.41
C LEU A 459 33.61 14.04 13.78
N MET A 460 33.77 14.93 12.81
CA MET A 460 33.54 16.37 13.01
C MET A 460 32.10 16.67 13.43
N GLY A 461 31.12 15.97 12.85
CA GLY A 461 29.72 16.03 13.25
C GLY A 461 29.50 15.59 14.70
N ALA A 462 30.12 14.49 15.11
CA ALA A 462 30.04 13.98 16.48
C ALA A 462 30.62 14.97 17.50
N LEU A 463 31.78 15.57 17.20
CA LEU A 463 32.37 16.64 18.02
C LEU A 463 31.47 17.88 18.10
N THR A 464 30.81 18.22 16.99
CA THR A 464 29.83 19.31 16.98
C THR A 464 28.67 19.01 17.92
N GLU A 465 28.10 17.80 17.87
CA GLU A 465 27.02 17.41 18.79
C GLU A 465 27.47 17.47 20.25
N ARG A 466 28.70 17.02 20.55
CA ARG A 466 29.29 17.16 21.89
C ARG A 466 29.29 18.61 22.36
N LEU A 467 29.78 19.54 21.53
CA LEU A 467 29.77 20.97 21.85
C LEU A 467 28.34 21.50 22.05
N LEU A 468 27.39 21.12 21.19
CA LEU A 468 25.99 21.54 21.34
C LEU A 468 25.37 21.06 22.65
N ARG A 469 25.70 19.84 23.10
CA ARG A 469 25.26 19.31 24.40
C ARG A 469 25.89 20.06 25.57
N VAL A 470 27.18 20.38 25.50
CA VAL A 470 27.86 21.25 26.50
C VAL A 470 27.14 22.59 26.61
N GLN A 471 26.90 23.27 25.49
CA GLN A 471 26.21 24.57 25.49
C GLN A 471 24.82 24.50 26.09
N ARG A 472 24.05 23.45 25.76
CA ARG A 472 22.71 23.24 26.32
C ARG A 472 22.76 23.04 27.82
N ASN A 473 23.70 22.23 28.31
CA ASN A 473 23.84 21.95 29.75
C ASN A 473 24.25 23.20 30.54
N GLU A 474 25.14 24.03 29.99
CA GLU A 474 25.68 25.19 30.72
C GLU A 474 24.84 26.47 30.57
N ARG A 475 24.16 26.65 29.42
CA ARG A 475 23.45 27.91 29.10
C ARG A 475 21.97 27.72 28.77
N GLY A 476 21.46 26.50 28.82
CA GLY A 476 20.10 26.20 28.39
C GLY A 476 19.83 26.50 26.91
N SER A 477 20.86 26.68 26.06
CA SER A 477 20.67 27.00 24.64
C SER A 477 21.84 26.46 23.79
N LYS A 478 21.65 26.39 22.47
CA LYS A 478 22.63 25.84 21.50
C LYS A 478 23.09 26.90 20.47
N PRO A 479 23.73 28.02 20.88
CA PRO A 479 24.07 29.11 19.97
C PRO A 479 24.97 28.68 18.80
N PHE A 480 25.81 27.64 18.97
CA PHE A 480 26.68 27.14 17.91
C PHE A 480 25.91 26.54 16.73
N LEU A 481 24.63 26.17 16.89
CA LEU A 481 23.80 25.67 15.81
C LEU A 481 23.68 26.66 14.64
N LYS A 482 23.76 27.97 14.92
CA LYS A 482 23.74 29.04 13.90
C LYS A 482 24.95 28.96 12.95
N LYS A 483 26.09 28.46 13.44
CA LYS A 483 27.32 28.29 12.63
C LYS A 483 27.19 27.18 11.59
N LEU A 484 26.27 26.25 11.79
CA LEU A 484 26.04 25.13 10.86
C LEU A 484 25.27 25.53 9.59
N LYS A 485 24.85 26.79 9.46
CA LYS A 485 24.11 27.32 8.30
C LYS A 485 22.91 26.45 7.88
N ALA A 486 22.19 25.91 8.85
CA ALA A 486 21.12 24.93 8.62
C ALA A 486 21.56 23.75 7.73
N LEU A 487 22.77 23.23 8.00
CA LEU A 487 23.42 22.14 7.26
C LEU A 487 23.55 22.43 5.76
N LYS A 488 23.98 23.66 5.43
CA LYS A 488 24.32 24.11 4.07
C LYS A 488 25.77 24.60 3.98
N MET A 489 26.66 24.01 4.77
CA MET A 489 28.07 24.38 4.81
C MET A 489 28.78 23.89 3.54
N ASN A 490 29.56 24.75 2.91
CA ASN A 490 30.44 24.33 1.82
C ASN A 490 31.78 23.78 2.36
N GLU A 491 32.68 23.39 1.46
CA GLU A 491 34.01 22.89 1.83
C GLU A 491 34.79 23.87 2.72
N THR A 492 34.80 25.16 2.38
CA THR A 492 35.50 26.21 3.15
C THR A 492 34.91 26.34 4.55
N ASP A 493 33.58 26.32 4.67
CA ASP A 493 32.89 26.39 5.95
C ASP A 493 33.27 25.22 6.85
N LEU A 494 33.26 23.99 6.32
CA LEU A 494 33.59 22.78 7.07
C LEU A 494 35.06 22.73 7.50
N LYS A 495 35.98 23.14 6.62
CA LYS A 495 37.42 23.24 6.95
C LYS A 495 37.67 24.24 8.10
N GLY A 496 36.94 25.36 8.12
CA GLY A 496 37.02 26.35 9.20
C GLY A 496 36.31 25.92 10.50
N LEU A 497 35.32 25.02 10.42
CA LEU A 497 34.50 24.63 11.55
C LEU A 497 35.26 23.79 12.58
N LEU A 498 36.13 22.88 12.16
CA LEU A 498 36.82 21.96 13.08
C LEU A 498 37.70 22.68 14.12
N PRO A 499 38.57 23.64 13.74
CA PRO A 499 39.28 24.49 14.71
C PRO A 499 38.33 25.29 15.60
N GLU A 500 37.24 25.82 15.05
CA GLU A 500 36.25 26.59 15.83
C GLU A 500 35.56 25.75 16.91
N ILE A 501 35.23 24.48 16.60
CA ILE A 501 34.66 23.53 17.58
C ILE A 501 35.62 23.32 18.75
N ARG A 502 36.91 23.10 18.45
CA ARG A 502 37.94 22.92 19.48
C ARG A 502 38.05 24.15 20.37
N MET A 503 38.23 25.34 19.78
CA MET A 503 38.34 26.59 20.54
C MET A 503 37.13 26.78 21.45
N LYS A 504 35.92 26.48 20.98
CA LYS A 504 34.71 26.59 21.79
C LYS A 504 34.68 25.58 22.93
N LEU A 505 35.08 24.33 22.71
CA LEU A 505 35.16 23.34 23.78
C LEU A 505 36.21 23.73 24.84
N GLU A 506 37.33 24.33 24.43
CA GLU A 506 38.35 24.89 25.34
C GLU A 506 37.78 26.09 26.13
N GLU A 507 37.04 27.01 25.50
CA GLU A 507 36.36 28.13 26.19
C GLU A 507 35.36 27.68 27.26
N TYR A 508 34.80 26.48 27.16
CA TYR A 508 33.91 25.88 28.14
C TYR A 508 34.63 24.94 29.14
N ASP A 509 35.96 24.84 29.08
CA ASP A 509 36.75 23.88 29.86
C ASP A 509 36.28 22.41 29.69
N ARG A 510 35.75 22.08 28.51
CA ARG A 510 35.21 20.75 28.14
C ARG A 510 36.03 20.03 27.07
N TYR A 511 37.18 20.56 26.66
CA TYR A 511 38.10 19.85 25.79
C TYR A 511 39.01 18.93 26.62
N ARG A 512 38.65 17.65 26.75
CA ARG A 512 39.40 16.65 27.52
C ARG A 512 39.95 15.56 26.59
N ALA A 513 40.53 14.51 27.17
CA ALA A 513 41.15 13.41 26.42
C ALA A 513 40.22 12.77 25.37
N GLY A 514 38.93 12.63 25.66
CA GLY A 514 37.96 12.06 24.73
C GLY A 514 37.68 12.95 23.52
N GLU A 515 37.45 14.25 23.76
CA GLU A 515 37.30 15.25 22.69
C GLU A 515 38.59 15.40 21.87
N ASP A 516 39.76 15.34 22.52
CA ASP A 516 41.06 15.38 21.84
C ASP A 516 41.29 14.18 20.93
N ARG A 517 40.93 12.97 21.39
CA ARG A 517 40.99 11.76 20.56
C ARG A 517 40.12 11.90 19.30
N LEU A 518 38.87 12.33 19.47
CA LEU A 518 37.96 12.58 18.35
C LEU A 518 38.51 13.65 17.39
N PHE A 519 39.05 14.75 17.93
CA PHE A 519 39.59 15.85 17.15
C PHE A 519 40.80 15.42 16.31
N LYS A 520 41.73 14.67 16.92
CA LYS A 520 42.90 14.14 16.23
C LYS A 520 42.49 13.19 15.11
N LEU A 521 41.57 12.27 15.38
CA LEU A 521 41.12 11.30 14.38
C LEU A 521 40.35 11.98 13.24
N ALA A 522 39.48 12.95 13.54
CA ALA A 522 38.82 13.77 12.52
C ALA A 522 39.84 14.54 11.67
N SER A 523 40.84 15.16 12.31
CA SER A 523 41.89 15.91 11.63
C SER A 523 42.73 15.03 10.71
N GLN A 524 43.07 13.82 11.16
CA GLN A 524 43.80 12.84 10.35
C GLN A 524 43.02 12.45 9.09
N TYR A 525 41.77 12.02 9.24
CA TYR A 525 40.97 11.61 8.09
C TYR A 525 40.71 12.76 7.10
N LEU A 526 40.57 14.00 7.59
CA LEU A 526 40.40 15.17 6.75
C LEU A 526 41.69 15.62 6.06
N SER A 527 42.86 15.37 6.64
CA SER A 527 44.16 15.69 6.02
C SER A 527 44.56 14.65 4.97
N GLU A 528 44.12 13.40 5.14
CA GLU A 528 44.27 12.32 4.14
C GLU A 528 43.29 12.48 2.96
N ALA A 529 42.24 13.28 3.11
CA ALA A 529 41.29 13.57 2.03
C ALA A 529 41.93 14.43 0.91
N PRO A 530 41.45 14.31 -0.35
CA PRO A 530 41.93 15.14 -1.45
C PRO A 530 41.81 16.64 -1.14
N SER A 531 42.74 17.44 -1.67
CA SER A 531 42.79 18.89 -1.41
C SER A 531 41.50 19.62 -1.77
N LYS A 532 40.84 19.18 -2.86
CA LYS A 532 39.49 19.60 -3.27
C LYS A 532 38.50 18.45 -3.04
N TRP A 533 37.41 18.74 -2.33
CA TRP A 533 36.42 17.73 -2.01
C TRP A 533 35.46 17.54 -3.20
N ASN A 534 35.55 16.41 -3.89
CA ASN A 534 34.66 16.04 -4.99
C ASN A 534 33.31 15.50 -4.49
N MET A 535 32.65 16.27 -3.61
CA MET A 535 31.41 15.89 -2.93
C MET A 535 30.45 17.09 -2.94
N SER A 536 29.16 16.85 -3.21
CA SER A 536 28.17 17.95 -3.20
C SER A 536 27.96 18.50 -1.79
N ILE A 537 27.41 19.73 -1.70
CA ILE A 537 27.04 20.36 -0.42
C ILE A 537 26.12 19.42 0.38
N ASP A 538 25.14 18.81 -0.28
CA ASP A 538 24.21 17.90 0.40
C ASP A 538 24.91 16.65 0.92
N GLU A 539 25.78 16.02 0.13
CA GLU A 539 26.54 14.85 0.59
C GLU A 539 27.45 15.19 1.78
N MET A 540 28.21 16.29 1.72
CA MET A 540 29.11 16.68 2.81
C MET A 540 28.35 16.91 4.13
N ASN A 541 27.25 17.67 4.05
CA ASN A 541 26.44 17.96 5.23
C ASN A 541 25.66 16.74 5.72
N PHE A 542 25.34 15.78 4.85
CA PHE A 542 24.71 14.53 5.24
C PHE A 542 25.64 13.68 6.09
N TYR A 543 26.86 13.37 5.63
CA TYR A 543 27.81 12.57 6.42
C TYR A 543 28.20 13.27 7.73
N PHE A 544 28.34 14.60 7.70
CA PHE A 544 28.49 15.39 8.92
C PHE A 544 27.29 15.23 9.87
N ALA A 545 26.07 15.36 9.38
CA ALA A 545 24.86 15.21 10.19
C ALA A 545 24.76 13.80 10.78
N LEU A 546 25.07 12.73 10.02
CA LEU A 546 25.10 11.36 10.53
C LEU A 546 25.97 11.25 11.78
N GLY A 547 27.14 11.89 11.76
CA GLY A 547 28.03 12.00 12.91
C GLY A 547 27.38 12.63 14.14
N MET A 548 26.61 13.70 13.95
CA MET A 548 25.87 14.34 15.03
C MET A 548 24.86 13.38 15.67
N GLY A 549 24.10 12.63 14.87
CA GLY A 549 23.10 11.68 15.38
C GLY A 549 23.71 10.45 16.07
N MET A 550 24.94 10.10 15.71
CA MET A 550 25.67 8.93 16.21
C MET A 550 26.60 9.22 17.39
N PHE A 551 26.57 10.43 17.95
CA PHE A 551 27.46 10.81 19.06
C PHE A 551 27.39 9.83 20.25
N ASP A 552 26.20 9.39 20.65
CA ASP A 552 26.07 8.46 21.80
C ASP A 552 26.77 7.12 21.52
N LYS A 553 26.66 6.61 20.30
CA LYS A 553 27.33 5.36 19.91
C LYS A 553 28.86 5.52 19.90
N LEU A 554 29.35 6.68 19.46
CA LEU A 554 30.78 7.00 19.49
C LEU A 554 31.28 7.17 20.94
N ALA A 555 30.47 7.78 21.79
CA ALA A 555 30.77 8.01 23.20
C ALA A 555 31.04 6.68 23.94
N GLU A 556 30.36 5.59 23.57
CA GLU A 556 30.61 4.23 24.09
C GLU A 556 32.03 3.71 23.84
N PHE A 557 32.79 4.28 22.89
CA PHE A 557 34.19 3.89 22.63
C PHE A 557 35.20 4.87 23.22
N ILE A 558 34.75 6.09 23.51
CA ILE A 558 35.62 7.21 23.90
C ILE A 558 35.63 7.38 25.42
N TYR A 559 34.49 7.15 26.07
CA TYR A 559 34.30 7.35 27.50
C TYR A 559 33.99 6.04 28.23
N ARG A 560 34.44 4.87 27.71
CA ARG A 560 34.37 3.63 28.49
C ARG A 560 35.09 3.90 29.81
N LYS A 561 34.39 3.65 30.92
CA LYS A 561 35.08 3.43 32.18
C LYS A 561 35.90 2.16 31.97
N GLU A 562 37.21 2.26 32.10
CA GLU A 562 37.98 1.07 32.39
C GLU A 562 37.43 0.54 33.72
N ASP A 563 36.98 -0.71 33.74
CA ASP A 563 36.67 -1.41 34.99
C ASP A 563 37.98 -1.47 35.80
N GLY A 564 38.25 -0.44 36.61
CA GLY A 564 39.57 -0.29 37.23
C GLY A 564 39.78 0.88 38.18
N ASP A 565 39.06 2.00 38.06
CA ASP A 565 39.27 3.15 38.95
C ASP A 565 38.02 3.46 39.80
N GLU A 566 37.90 2.73 40.91
CA GLU A 566 37.42 3.35 42.15
C GLU A 566 38.50 4.34 42.63
N GLU A 567 38.06 5.51 43.12
CA GLU A 567 38.82 6.68 43.63
C GLU A 567 38.90 7.87 42.64
N GLN A 568 38.49 9.09 42.95
CA GLN A 568 37.99 9.73 44.18
C GLN A 568 37.17 10.97 43.76
N ALA A 569 36.41 11.48 44.72
CA ALA A 569 35.40 12.55 44.67
C ALA A 569 35.80 13.88 44.01
#